data_AF-A0A2N2II55-F1
#
_entry.id   AF-A0A2N2II55-F1
#
_cell.length_a   1.000
_cell.length_b   1.000
_cell.length_c   1.000
_cell.angle_alpha   90.00
_cell.angle_beta   90.00
_cell.angle_gamma   90.00
#
_symmetry.space_group_name_H-M   'P 1'
#
loop_
_entity.id
_entity.type
_entity.pdbx_description
1 polymer ?
#
loop_
_entity_poly.entity_id
_entity_poly.type
_entity_poly.pdbx_seq_one_letter_code
_entity_poly.pdbx_strand_id
1 'polypeptide(L)'
;AAKYTADAYTCAPNGLWTLKKTCTEAQVCLMKLASPEATKEDPLLKEVAVCEPFPCQEGVEYCPAGSATGNPHVCENGVLVKKSTCEPDTACVITPNGTAICMEWGKCTPGQESCSGTSALRCNENEATEVKETCTTEQACVLQAGIASCRDTCPPGEQQCSSGAVQTCGADRFWETTTECLVTQECVLFEGAASCRDLP
;
A
#
# COMPACT_ATOMS: atom_id res chain seq x y z
N ALA A 1 9.27 6.87 -44.15
CA ALA A 1 8.77 7.78 -43.11
C ALA A 1 8.24 6.93 -41.97
N ALA A 2 8.88 6.98 -40.80
CA ALA A 2 8.43 6.27 -39.61
C ALA A 2 7.14 6.90 -39.07
N LYS A 3 6.19 6.07 -38.63
CA LYS A 3 5.40 6.28 -37.41
C LYS A 3 5.14 4.91 -36.78
N TYR A 4 5.92 4.61 -35.76
CA TYR A 4 5.58 3.60 -34.76
C TYR A 4 4.36 4.11 -33.99
N THR A 5 3.39 3.24 -33.71
CA THR A 5 2.61 3.32 -32.48
C THR A 5 2.60 1.93 -31.88
N ALA A 6 3.45 1.76 -30.88
CA ALA A 6 3.40 0.63 -29.98
C ALA A 6 2.09 0.74 -29.18
N ASP A 7 1.09 -0.07 -29.50
CA ASP A 7 -0.05 -0.24 -28.60
C ASP A 7 0.22 -1.49 -27.73
N ALA A 8 1.30 -1.37 -26.96
CA ALA A 8 1.56 -2.16 -25.79
C ALA A 8 0.43 -1.86 -24.79
N TYR A 9 -0.52 -2.80 -24.76
CA TYR A 9 -1.57 -3.13 -23.79
C TYR A 9 -1.75 -2.29 -22.47
N THR A 10 -2.95 -2.21 -21.83
CA THR A 10 -3.15 -1.76 -20.39
C THR A 10 -4.46 -2.12 -19.67
N CYS A 11 -4.38 -2.71 -18.46
CA CYS A 11 -5.48 -3.09 -17.56
C CYS A 11 -6.29 -1.86 -17.11
N ALA A 12 -7.51 -1.71 -17.60
CA ALA A 12 -8.52 -0.79 -17.12
C ALA A 12 -9.12 -1.30 -15.80
N PRO A 13 -9.81 -0.44 -15.01
CA PRO A 13 -9.96 -0.51 -13.54
C PRO A 13 -10.96 -1.56 -13.02
N ASN A 14 -11.12 -2.62 -13.80
CA ASN A 14 -11.91 -3.85 -13.71
C ASN A 14 -11.08 -5.07 -14.20
N GLY A 15 -9.76 -4.90 -14.32
CA GLY A 15 -8.82 -5.90 -14.82
C GLY A 15 -8.70 -6.02 -16.35
N LEU A 16 -8.86 -4.95 -17.17
CA LEU A 16 -8.91 -5.13 -18.64
C LEU A 16 -8.03 -4.26 -19.54
N TRP A 17 -7.01 -4.88 -20.15
CA TRP A 17 -6.33 -4.44 -21.38
C TRP A 17 -7.38 -4.50 -22.53
N THR A 18 -7.85 -3.37 -23.07
CA THR A 18 -8.75 -3.38 -24.25
C THR A 18 -7.90 -3.41 -25.53
N LEU A 19 -8.09 -4.32 -26.49
CA LEU A 19 -9.36 -4.80 -27.04
C LEU A 19 -9.55 -6.34 -27.02
N LYS A 20 -10.76 -6.77 -26.62
CA LYS A 20 -11.51 -8.02 -26.98
C LYS A 20 -11.43 -9.32 -26.13
N LYS A 21 -11.20 -9.29 -24.81
CA LYS A 21 -11.59 -10.45 -23.96
C LYS A 21 -11.95 -10.08 -22.52
N THR A 22 -13.15 -10.44 -22.08
CA THR A 22 -13.66 -10.30 -20.70
C THR A 22 -13.44 -11.61 -19.94
N CYS A 23 -12.77 -11.56 -18.78
CA CYS A 23 -12.69 -12.70 -17.85
C CYS A 23 -13.88 -12.68 -16.87
N THR A 24 -14.26 -13.84 -16.32
CA THR A 24 -15.30 -13.92 -15.28
C THR A 24 -14.76 -13.51 -13.91
N GLU A 25 -15.62 -13.19 -12.92
CA GLU A 25 -15.22 -12.84 -11.54
C GLU A 25 -14.34 -13.93 -10.85
N ALA A 26 -14.36 -15.17 -11.34
CA ALA A 26 -13.56 -16.30 -10.82
C ALA A 26 -12.20 -16.52 -11.54
N GLN A 27 -11.80 -15.62 -12.45
CA GLN A 27 -10.61 -15.77 -13.29
C GLN A 27 -9.66 -14.59 -13.15
N VAL A 28 -8.36 -14.87 -13.25
CA VAL A 28 -7.30 -13.86 -13.36
C VAL A 28 -6.89 -13.66 -14.81
N CYS A 29 -6.58 -12.42 -15.17
CA CYS A 29 -6.00 -12.09 -16.47
C CYS A 29 -4.48 -12.17 -16.36
N LEU A 30 -3.85 -13.08 -17.12
CA LEU A 30 -2.39 -13.27 -17.16
C LEU A 30 -1.87 -13.02 -18.58
N MET A 31 -0.69 -12.42 -18.67
CA MET A 31 0.05 -12.31 -19.93
C MET A 31 0.84 -13.61 -20.14
N LYS A 32 0.57 -14.34 -21.22
CA LYS A 32 1.30 -15.54 -21.60
C LYS A 32 1.85 -15.43 -23.02
N LEU A 33 2.99 -16.06 -23.27
CA LEU A 33 3.56 -16.16 -24.61
C LEU A 33 2.70 -17.11 -25.45
N ALA A 34 2.38 -16.70 -26.68
CA ALA A 34 1.44 -17.41 -27.55
C ALA A 34 1.90 -18.81 -28.02
N SER A 35 3.13 -19.25 -27.76
CA SER A 35 3.59 -20.60 -28.11
C SER A 35 4.81 -21.06 -27.28
N PRO A 36 4.82 -22.30 -26.74
CA PRO A 36 5.99 -22.89 -26.07
C PRO A 36 7.07 -23.42 -27.03
N GLU A 37 6.85 -23.45 -28.35
CA GLU A 37 7.80 -24.00 -29.33
C GLU A 37 8.57 -22.94 -30.16
N ALA A 38 8.52 -21.67 -29.75
CA ALA A 38 9.27 -20.61 -30.44
C ALA A 38 10.78 -20.72 -30.17
N THR A 39 11.50 -21.44 -31.03
CA THR A 39 12.97 -21.46 -31.09
C THR A 39 13.50 -20.05 -31.40
N LYS A 40 14.04 -19.39 -30.37
CA LYS A 40 15.06 -18.32 -30.26
C LYS A 40 15.36 -17.28 -31.36
N GLU A 41 14.75 -17.27 -32.54
CA GLU A 41 15.13 -16.35 -33.63
C GLU A 41 13.95 -15.70 -34.36
N ASP A 42 12.73 -15.72 -33.79
CA ASP A 42 11.60 -14.95 -34.33
C ASP A 42 11.35 -13.68 -33.50
N PRO A 43 11.53 -12.46 -34.06
CA PRO A 43 11.29 -11.20 -33.36
C PRO A 43 9.80 -10.88 -33.10
N LEU A 44 8.87 -11.79 -33.41
CA LEU A 44 7.42 -11.65 -33.19
C LEU A 44 6.89 -12.54 -32.06
N LEU A 45 7.54 -12.55 -30.89
CA LEU A 45 6.92 -13.07 -29.65
C LEU A 45 5.68 -12.20 -29.33
N LYS A 46 4.50 -12.73 -29.63
CA LYS A 46 3.23 -12.10 -29.25
C LYS A 46 2.85 -12.51 -27.83
N GLU A 47 2.84 -11.55 -26.92
CA GLU A 47 2.21 -11.73 -25.62
C GLU A 47 0.68 -11.75 -25.80
N VAL A 48 -0.02 -12.67 -25.17
CA VAL A 48 -1.47 -12.79 -25.27
C VAL A 48 -2.05 -12.83 -23.86
N ALA A 49 -3.07 -12.02 -23.62
CA ALA A 49 -3.84 -12.07 -22.39
C ALA A 49 -4.70 -13.34 -22.36
N VAL A 50 -4.56 -14.14 -21.31
CA VAL A 50 -5.29 -15.41 -21.07
C VAL A 50 -6.02 -15.31 -19.74
N CYS A 51 -7.29 -15.74 -19.69
CA CYS A 51 -8.03 -15.90 -18.44
C CYS A 51 -7.71 -17.27 -17.85
N GLU A 52 -7.13 -17.30 -16.66
CA GLU A 52 -6.84 -18.55 -15.93
C GLU A 52 -7.67 -18.61 -14.64
N PRO A 53 -7.98 -19.82 -14.13
CA PRO A 53 -8.60 -19.96 -12.81
C PRO A 53 -7.73 -19.26 -11.75
N PHE A 54 -8.35 -18.45 -10.89
CA PHE A 54 -7.63 -17.85 -9.78
C PHE A 54 -7.10 -18.98 -8.86
N PRO A 55 -5.78 -19.08 -8.61
CA PRO A 55 -5.26 -20.05 -7.66
C PRO A 55 -5.69 -19.62 -6.25
N CYS A 56 -6.80 -20.18 -5.76
CA CYS A 56 -7.33 -19.90 -4.43
C CYS A 56 -6.96 -21.00 -3.44
N GLN A 57 -6.78 -20.62 -2.18
CA GLN A 57 -6.58 -21.55 -1.07
C GLN A 57 -7.95 -21.91 -0.49
N GLU A 58 -8.20 -23.20 -0.31
CA GLU A 58 -9.50 -23.72 0.15
C GLU A 58 -9.97 -23.04 1.45
N GLY A 59 -11.21 -22.56 1.46
CA GLY A 59 -11.82 -21.88 2.60
C GLY A 59 -11.34 -20.44 2.85
N VAL A 60 -10.39 -19.93 2.07
CA VAL A 60 -9.97 -18.52 2.15
C VAL A 60 -10.97 -17.64 1.39
N GLU A 61 -11.26 -16.48 1.97
CA GLU A 61 -12.12 -15.48 1.36
C GLU A 61 -11.31 -14.45 0.57
N TYR A 62 -11.84 -14.06 -0.59
CA TYR A 62 -11.17 -13.21 -1.54
C TYR A 62 -12.08 -12.07 -1.99
N CYS A 63 -11.49 -10.90 -2.13
CA CYS A 63 -12.02 -9.82 -2.94
C CYS A 63 -11.28 -9.85 -4.28
N PRO A 64 -11.98 -9.89 -5.43
CA PRO A 64 -11.32 -9.91 -6.73
C PRO A 64 -10.48 -8.64 -6.90
N ALA A 65 -9.19 -8.83 -7.16
CA ALA A 65 -8.22 -7.73 -7.23
C ALA A 65 -8.54 -6.81 -8.42
N GLY A 66 -8.59 -5.50 -8.15
CA GLY A 66 -8.64 -4.48 -9.19
C GLY A 66 -10.03 -4.00 -9.58
N SER A 67 -11.04 -4.17 -8.73
CA SER A 67 -12.26 -3.39 -8.87
C SER A 67 -12.68 -2.81 -7.54
N ALA A 68 -12.86 -1.50 -7.53
CA ALA A 68 -13.47 -0.80 -6.41
C ALA A 68 -14.99 -1.12 -6.28
N THR A 69 -15.49 -2.00 -7.16
CA THR A 69 -16.80 -2.64 -7.15
C THR A 69 -16.61 -4.15 -7.30
N GLY A 70 -16.74 -4.91 -6.22
CA GLY A 70 -16.51 -6.36 -6.24
C GLY A 70 -17.33 -7.05 -5.18
N ASN A 71 -17.65 -8.32 -5.42
CA ASN A 71 -18.40 -9.17 -4.50
C ASN A 71 -17.42 -10.04 -3.68
N PRO A 72 -17.70 -10.36 -2.41
CA PRO A 72 -16.96 -11.37 -1.67
C PRO A 72 -17.05 -12.74 -2.34
N HIS A 73 -15.93 -13.44 -2.43
CA HIS A 73 -15.86 -14.84 -2.83
C HIS A 73 -15.22 -15.69 -1.74
N VAL A 74 -15.54 -16.98 -1.74
CA VAL A 74 -14.86 -18.01 -0.95
C VAL A 74 -14.33 -19.07 -1.90
N CYS A 75 -13.15 -19.62 -1.59
CA CYS A 75 -12.62 -20.75 -2.34
C CYS A 75 -13.31 -22.05 -1.90
N GLU A 76 -14.05 -22.66 -2.82
CA GLU A 76 -14.67 -23.98 -2.64
C GLU A 76 -14.23 -24.90 -3.79
N ASN A 77 -13.63 -26.03 -3.43
CA ASN A 77 -13.05 -27.01 -4.34
C ASN A 77 -12.08 -26.39 -5.36
N GLY A 78 -11.24 -25.45 -4.91
CA GLY A 78 -10.30 -24.73 -5.77
C GLY A 78 -10.94 -23.75 -6.76
N VAL A 79 -12.21 -23.39 -6.57
CA VAL A 79 -12.94 -22.41 -7.40
C VAL A 79 -13.46 -21.27 -6.52
N LEU A 80 -13.33 -20.03 -6.99
CA LEU A 80 -13.94 -18.88 -6.33
C LEU A 80 -15.46 -18.91 -6.53
N VAL A 81 -16.19 -19.14 -5.45
CA VAL A 81 -17.65 -19.08 -5.39
C VAL A 81 -18.08 -17.76 -4.78
N LYS A 82 -19.00 -17.05 -5.43
CA LYS A 82 -19.52 -15.78 -4.94
C LYS A 82 -20.31 -16.00 -3.64
N LYS A 83 -19.87 -15.36 -2.56
CA LYS A 83 -20.44 -15.49 -1.21
C LYS A 83 -21.61 -14.52 -0.98
N SER A 84 -21.49 -13.29 -1.44
CA SER A 84 -22.55 -12.27 -1.30
C SER A 84 -22.53 -11.29 -2.48
N THR A 85 -23.60 -10.51 -2.64
CA THR A 85 -23.65 -9.40 -3.61
C THR A 85 -23.55 -8.09 -2.86
N CYS A 86 -22.56 -7.27 -3.20
CA CYS A 86 -22.39 -5.92 -2.71
C CYS A 86 -23.38 -4.97 -3.40
N GLU A 87 -23.92 -4.03 -2.64
CA GLU A 87 -24.73 -2.93 -3.19
C GLU A 87 -23.86 -2.02 -4.08
N PRO A 88 -24.45 -1.27 -5.02
CA PRO A 88 -23.71 -0.46 -5.99
C PRO A 88 -22.71 0.54 -5.37
N ASP A 89 -22.99 1.00 -4.15
CA ASP A 89 -22.18 1.97 -3.40
C ASP A 89 -21.27 1.30 -2.35
N THR A 90 -21.02 0.00 -2.48
CA THR A 90 -20.15 -0.77 -1.59
C THR A 90 -18.99 -1.42 -2.35
N ALA A 91 -17.86 -1.57 -1.66
CA ALA A 91 -16.66 -2.25 -2.11
C ALA A 91 -16.44 -3.54 -1.30
N CYS A 92 -15.85 -4.55 -1.93
CA CYS A 92 -15.36 -5.72 -1.21
C CYS A 92 -14.06 -5.37 -0.49
N VAL A 93 -13.98 -5.61 0.82
CA VAL A 93 -12.77 -5.43 1.62
C VAL A 93 -12.44 -6.69 2.41
N ILE A 94 -11.16 -6.96 2.60
CA ILE A 94 -10.66 -8.02 3.49
C ILE A 94 -10.41 -7.41 4.87
N THR A 95 -11.11 -7.91 5.89
CA THR A 95 -10.90 -7.49 7.29
C THR A 95 -9.57 -7.99 7.84
N PRO A 96 -9.06 -7.44 8.97
CA PRO A 96 -7.86 -7.96 9.63
C PRO A 96 -7.93 -9.45 10.01
N ASN A 97 -9.15 -9.99 10.15
CA ASN A 97 -9.40 -11.40 10.43
C ASN A 97 -9.46 -12.27 9.16
N GLY A 98 -9.17 -11.71 7.99
CA GLY A 98 -9.15 -12.44 6.71
C GLY A 98 -10.53 -12.69 6.11
N THR A 99 -11.57 -11.97 6.54
CA THR A 99 -12.95 -12.13 6.02
C THR A 99 -13.23 -11.13 4.92
N ALA A 100 -13.83 -11.56 3.80
CA ALA A 100 -14.29 -10.68 2.73
C ALA A 100 -15.72 -10.19 3.01
N ILE A 101 -15.91 -8.88 3.06
CA ILE A 101 -17.21 -8.24 3.35
C ILE A 101 -17.51 -7.11 2.36
N CYS A 102 -18.79 -6.77 2.21
CA CYS A 102 -19.22 -5.55 1.53
C CYS A 102 -19.18 -4.39 2.51
N MET A 103 -18.51 -3.30 2.14
CA MET A 103 -18.39 -2.09 2.95
C MET A 103 -18.72 -0.88 2.06
N GLU A 104 -19.54 0.05 2.53
CA GLU A 104 -19.83 1.26 1.73
C GLU A 104 -18.54 2.05 1.46
N TRP A 105 -18.46 2.68 0.31
CA TRP A 105 -17.35 3.55 -0.02
C TRP A 105 -17.23 4.68 1.01
N GLY A 106 -16.04 4.83 1.59
CA GLY A 106 -15.79 5.84 2.61
C GLY A 106 -16.21 5.43 4.02
N LYS A 107 -16.75 4.21 4.20
CA LYS A 107 -16.88 3.61 5.51
C LYS A 107 -15.59 2.93 5.94
N CYS A 108 -15.21 3.11 7.20
CA CYS A 108 -14.01 2.54 7.80
C CYS A 108 -14.36 1.81 9.10
N THR A 109 -13.46 0.98 9.62
CA THR A 109 -13.69 0.32 10.91
C THR A 109 -13.53 1.36 12.03
N PRO A 110 -14.52 1.56 12.93
CA PRO A 110 -14.38 2.51 14.03
C PRO A 110 -13.05 2.34 14.80
N GLY A 111 -12.35 3.45 15.01
CA GLY A 111 -11.03 3.46 15.64
C GLY A 111 -9.85 3.13 14.71
N GLN A 112 -10.07 2.68 13.47
CA GLN A 112 -9.01 2.49 12.48
C GLN A 112 -8.37 3.84 12.14
N GLU A 113 -7.04 3.89 12.15
CA GLU A 113 -6.28 5.07 11.74
C GLU A 113 -5.51 4.82 10.46
N SER A 114 -5.29 5.88 9.67
CA SER A 114 -4.59 5.82 8.40
C SER A 114 -3.96 7.16 8.04
N CYS A 115 -3.01 7.14 7.12
CA CYS A 115 -2.41 8.36 6.57
C CYS A 115 -2.92 8.60 5.15
N SER A 116 -3.34 9.84 4.87
CA SER A 116 -3.67 10.31 3.52
C SER A 116 -2.99 11.65 3.27
N GLY A 117 -1.99 11.64 2.40
CA GLY A 117 -1.16 12.82 2.15
C GLY A 117 -0.51 13.33 3.45
N THR A 118 -0.80 14.58 3.81
CA THR A 118 -0.32 15.23 5.05
C THR A 118 -1.32 15.13 6.20
N SER A 119 -2.33 14.26 6.13
CA SER A 119 -3.35 14.14 7.18
C SER A 119 -3.32 12.75 7.81
N ALA A 120 -3.24 12.71 9.13
CA ALA A 120 -3.59 11.53 9.90
C ALA A 120 -5.11 11.49 10.02
N LEU A 121 -5.69 10.38 9.61
CA LEU A 121 -7.11 10.16 9.57
C LEU A 121 -7.49 9.11 10.61
N ARG A 122 -8.65 9.26 11.21
CA ARG A 122 -9.27 8.28 12.10
C ARG A 122 -10.67 7.96 11.61
N CYS A 123 -11.08 6.72 11.81
CA CYS A 123 -12.47 6.36 11.64
C CYS A 123 -13.27 6.62 12.92
N ASN A 124 -14.35 7.39 12.83
CA ASN A 124 -15.25 7.60 13.95
C ASN A 124 -16.30 6.48 14.08
N GLU A 125 -17.08 6.54 15.14
CA GLU A 125 -18.14 5.55 15.46
C GLU A 125 -19.27 5.50 14.42
N ASN A 126 -19.41 6.52 13.57
CA ASN A 126 -20.36 6.53 12.46
C ASN A 126 -19.75 5.94 11.18
N GLU A 127 -18.63 5.24 11.31
CA GLU A 127 -17.89 4.63 10.22
C GLU A 127 -17.34 5.68 9.23
N ALA A 128 -17.33 6.97 9.58
CA ALA A 128 -16.83 8.02 8.70
C ALA A 128 -15.36 8.34 9.00
N THR A 129 -14.59 8.60 7.94
CA THR A 129 -13.20 9.03 8.05
C THR A 129 -13.16 10.52 8.42
N GLU A 130 -12.50 10.86 9.51
CA GLU A 130 -12.26 12.22 9.98
C GLU A 130 -10.76 12.52 10.07
N VAL A 131 -10.40 13.81 9.96
CA VAL A 131 -9.02 14.24 10.16
C VAL A 131 -8.73 14.25 11.65
N LYS A 132 -7.84 13.37 12.09
CA LYS A 132 -7.31 13.33 13.46
C LYS A 132 -6.34 14.48 13.70
N GLU A 133 -5.41 14.67 12.76
CA GLU A 133 -4.48 15.79 12.73
C GLU A 133 -3.94 16.04 11.31
N THR A 134 -3.53 17.28 11.05
CA THR A 134 -2.89 17.67 9.78
C THR A 134 -1.43 18.02 10.05
N CYS A 135 -0.54 17.31 9.39
CA CYS A 135 0.90 17.49 9.49
C CYS A 135 1.33 18.78 8.80
N THR A 136 2.30 19.46 9.41
CA THR A 136 2.93 20.64 8.80
C THR A 136 3.81 20.22 7.62
N THR A 137 4.37 21.21 6.91
CA THR A 137 5.29 20.97 5.78
C THR A 137 6.60 20.29 6.19
N GLU A 138 6.93 20.30 7.48
CA GLU A 138 8.15 19.68 8.04
C GLU A 138 7.85 18.30 8.63
N GLN A 139 6.59 17.86 8.56
CA GLN A 139 6.09 16.62 9.15
C GLN A 139 5.52 15.70 8.07
N ALA A 140 5.71 14.40 8.28
CA ALA A 140 5.05 13.37 7.49
C ALA A 140 4.04 12.62 8.35
N CYS A 141 2.91 12.25 7.75
CA CYS A 141 2.01 11.30 8.39
C CYS A 141 2.64 9.92 8.32
N VAL A 142 2.81 9.28 9.47
CA VAL A 142 3.31 7.91 9.60
C VAL A 142 2.27 7.03 10.26
N LEU A 143 2.18 5.80 9.79
CA LEU A 143 1.38 4.76 10.43
C LEU A 143 2.33 3.82 11.19
N GLN A 144 2.37 3.94 12.52
CA GLN A 144 3.19 3.09 13.38
C GLN A 144 2.31 2.28 14.32
N ALA A 145 2.46 0.95 14.29
CA ALA A 145 1.65 0.02 15.07
C ALA A 145 0.12 0.25 14.93
N GLY A 146 -0.34 0.68 13.75
CA GLY A 146 -1.75 0.96 13.46
C GLY A 146 -2.25 2.34 13.93
N ILE A 147 -1.36 3.19 14.44
CA ILE A 147 -1.66 4.56 14.86
C ILE A 147 -1.09 5.53 13.83
N ALA A 148 -1.94 6.39 13.28
CA ALA A 148 -1.53 7.45 12.37
C ALA A 148 -1.16 8.69 13.19
N SER A 149 0.04 9.21 12.96
CA SER A 149 0.51 10.42 13.63
C SER A 149 1.44 11.26 12.77
N CYS A 150 1.48 12.56 13.03
CA CYS A 150 2.48 13.45 12.42
C CYS A 150 3.83 13.29 13.11
N ARG A 151 4.87 12.97 12.33
CA ARG A 151 6.25 12.85 12.80
C ARG A 151 7.14 13.81 12.02
N ASP A 152 8.02 14.50 12.73
CA ASP A 152 8.99 15.41 12.14
C ASP A 152 9.90 14.64 11.18
N THR A 153 10.12 15.23 10.02
CA THR A 153 11.02 14.67 9.00
C THR A 153 12.35 15.40 9.00
N CYS A 154 13.37 14.72 8.49
CA CYS A 154 14.72 15.26 8.45
C CYS A 154 15.49 14.82 7.19
N PRO A 155 16.54 15.55 6.79
CA PRO A 155 17.51 15.12 5.80
C PRO A 155 18.32 13.89 6.28
N PRO A 156 18.44 12.81 5.47
CA PRO A 156 19.16 11.60 5.87
C PRO A 156 20.61 11.91 6.25
N GLY A 157 21.04 11.34 7.38
CA GLY A 157 22.38 11.54 7.93
C GLY A 157 22.57 12.86 8.68
N GLU A 158 21.58 13.75 8.71
CA GLU A 158 21.64 14.92 9.59
C GLU A 158 21.66 14.48 11.05
N GLN A 159 22.37 15.23 11.89
CA GLN A 159 22.45 14.96 13.32
C GLN A 159 21.95 16.15 14.12
N GLN A 160 21.28 15.87 15.24
CA GLN A 160 20.85 16.90 16.17
C GLN A 160 21.00 16.44 17.62
N CYS A 161 20.94 17.41 18.51
CA CYS A 161 20.77 17.18 19.93
C CYS A 161 19.32 17.39 20.29
N SER A 162 18.66 16.34 20.76
CA SER A 162 17.27 16.42 21.23
C SER A 162 17.12 15.64 22.53
N SER A 163 16.50 16.26 23.52
CA SER A 163 16.21 15.66 24.83
C SER A 163 17.44 15.05 25.54
N GLY A 164 18.62 15.65 25.38
CA GLY A 164 19.85 15.15 25.99
C GLY A 164 20.46 13.94 25.28
N ALA A 165 20.02 13.63 24.06
CA ALA A 165 20.55 12.56 23.24
C ALA A 165 20.98 13.06 21.86
N VAL A 166 21.98 12.40 21.30
CA VAL A 166 22.34 12.50 19.89
C VAL A 166 21.31 11.74 19.09
N GLN A 167 20.61 12.45 18.21
CA GLN A 167 19.73 11.86 17.21
C GLN A 167 20.38 11.95 15.84
N THR A 168 20.23 10.90 15.04
CA THR A 168 20.60 10.89 13.63
C THR A 168 19.37 10.63 12.79
N CYS A 169 19.24 11.36 11.71
CA CYS A 169 18.17 11.15 10.77
C CYS A 169 18.44 9.88 9.95
N GLY A 170 17.54 8.91 10.06
CA GLY A 170 17.60 7.67 9.30
C GLY A 170 17.39 7.89 7.79
N ALA A 171 17.65 6.84 7.01
CA ALA A 171 17.34 6.83 5.58
C ALA A 171 15.83 6.91 5.30
N ASP A 172 15.02 6.53 6.27
CA ASP A 172 13.57 6.65 6.31
C ASP A 172 13.08 8.08 6.57
N ARG A 173 13.99 9.06 6.68
CA ARG A 173 13.70 10.49 6.93
C ARG A 173 13.17 10.77 8.34
N PHE A 174 13.42 9.90 9.30
CA PHE A 174 12.98 10.10 10.66
C PHE A 174 14.13 10.15 11.67
N TRP A 175 13.94 10.94 12.72
CA TRP A 175 14.90 11.02 13.81
C TRP A 175 14.93 9.74 14.64
N GLU A 176 16.11 9.16 14.77
CA GLU A 176 16.39 8.03 15.63
C GLU A 176 17.41 8.43 16.69
N THR A 177 17.22 7.96 17.92
CA THR A 177 18.20 8.17 18.98
C THR A 177 19.37 7.21 18.77
N THR A 178 20.54 7.78 18.45
CA THR A 178 21.77 7.00 18.25
C THR A 178 22.54 6.82 19.55
N THR A 179 22.57 7.87 20.38
CA THR A 179 23.33 7.87 21.64
C THR A 179 22.61 8.72 22.70
N GLU A 180 22.27 8.13 23.85
CA GLU A 180 21.86 8.90 25.03
C GLU A 180 23.09 9.42 25.77
N CYS A 181 23.14 10.72 26.07
CA CYS A 181 24.22 11.28 26.87
C CYS A 181 24.02 10.95 28.35
N LEU A 182 25.12 10.72 29.07
CA LEU A 182 25.07 10.54 30.52
C LEU A 182 24.60 11.82 31.21
N VAL A 183 24.11 11.71 32.44
CA VAL A 183 23.69 12.87 33.25
C VAL A 183 24.82 13.86 33.55
N THR A 184 26.08 13.43 33.39
CA THR A 184 27.29 14.27 33.51
C THR A 184 27.74 14.85 32.17
N GLN A 185 26.99 14.61 31.10
CA GLN A 185 27.30 15.00 29.74
C GLN A 185 26.19 15.90 29.19
N GLU A 186 26.59 16.85 28.36
CA GLU A 186 25.69 17.63 27.51
C GLU A 186 25.79 17.14 26.07
N CYS A 187 24.66 17.10 25.36
CA CYS A 187 24.68 16.93 23.92
C CYS A 187 25.05 18.27 23.27
N VAL A 188 26.12 18.27 22.49
CA VAL A 188 26.59 19.43 21.74
C VAL A 188 26.56 19.15 20.24
N LEU A 189 26.07 20.11 19.47
CA LEU A 189 26.12 20.11 18.01
C LEU A 189 27.27 20.99 17.55
N PHE A 190 28.26 20.42 16.87
CA PHE A 190 29.41 21.14 16.34
C PHE A 190 29.61 20.78 14.86
N GLU A 191 29.56 21.79 13.99
CA GLU A 191 29.70 21.64 12.53
C GLU A 191 28.77 20.58 11.91
N GLY A 192 27.54 20.45 12.44
CA GLY A 192 26.55 19.48 11.97
C GLY A 192 26.73 18.06 12.52
N ALA A 193 27.71 17.83 13.39
CA ALA A 193 27.89 16.58 14.11
C ALA A 193 27.44 16.72 15.57
N ALA A 194 26.55 15.85 16.04
CA ALA A 194 26.08 15.83 17.41
C ALA A 194 26.88 14.83 18.24
N SER A 195 27.33 15.22 19.43
CA SER A 195 28.13 14.38 20.33
C SER A 195 27.87 14.70 21.81
N CYS A 196 28.08 13.71 22.67
CA CYS A 196 28.02 13.90 24.12
C CYS A 196 29.38 14.39 24.63
N ARG A 197 29.38 15.48 25.39
CA ARG A 197 30.58 16.08 25.97
C ARG A 197 30.41 16.21 27.48
N ASP A 198 31.45 15.87 28.23
CA ASP A 198 31.45 16.04 29.68
C ASP A 198 31.29 17.51 30.08
N LEU A 199 30.48 17.76 31.10
CA LEU A 199 30.28 19.08 31.68
C LEU A 199 31.56 19.52 32.43
N PRO A 200 31.94 20.81 32.34
CA PRO A 200 33.10 21.36 33.05
C PRO A 200 32.91 21.43 34.58
#